data_AF-A0A2I1MR11-F1
#
_entry.id   AF-A0A2I1MR11-F1
#
_cell.length_a   1.000
_cell.length_b   1.000
_cell.length_c   1.000
_cell.angle_alpha   90.00
_cell.angle_beta   90.00
_cell.angle_gamma   90.00
#
_symmetry.space_group_name_H-M   'P 1'
#
loop_
_entity.id
_entity.type
_entity.pdbx_description
1 polymer ?
#
loop_
_entity_poly.entity_id
_entity_poly.type
_entity_poly.pdbx_seq_one_letter_code
_entity_poly.pdbx_strand_id
1 'polypeptide(L)'
;MKSLKWYTIATCIWIFVFPITGITGWAFMISGSLAIVASIVKFVLKILGIDILLGIDIYMLTKYSFDLGVFPDLIISLIVGFLLTIIGIWLWRITKRIYQWLGSIKPENC
;
A
#
# COMPACT_ATOMS: atom_id res chain seq x y z
N MET A 1 -32.85 23.17 4.92
CA MET A 1 -32.79 21.68 4.98
C MET A 1 -31.77 21.04 4.03
N LYS A 2 -31.49 21.60 2.83
CA LYS A 2 -30.49 21.02 1.90
C LYS A 2 -29.04 21.06 2.44
N SER A 3 -28.63 22.14 3.13
CA SER A 3 -27.29 22.22 3.73
C SER A 3 -27.07 21.20 4.84
N LEU A 4 -28.07 20.96 5.69
CA LEU A 4 -27.97 20.03 6.82
C LEU A 4 -27.76 18.59 6.35
N LYS A 5 -28.45 18.16 5.28
CA LYS A 5 -28.21 16.86 4.63
C LYS A 5 -26.78 16.75 4.06
N TRP A 6 -26.26 17.82 3.48
CA TRP A 6 -24.87 17.85 2.98
C TRP A 6 -23.85 17.76 4.11
N TYR A 7 -24.04 18.50 5.21
CA TYR A 7 -23.14 18.44 6.37
C TYR A 7 -23.10 17.04 7.01
N THR A 8 -24.23 16.34 7.10
CA THR A 8 -24.26 14.95 7.60
C THR A 8 -23.48 14.01 6.68
N ILE A 9 -23.67 14.11 5.36
CA ILE A 9 -22.96 13.28 4.37
C ILE A 9 -21.45 13.59 4.38
N ALA A 10 -21.08 14.87 4.43
CA ALA A 10 -19.71 15.32 4.53
C ALA A 10 -19.02 14.76 5.77
N THR A 11 -19.69 14.84 6.94
CA THR A 11 -19.16 14.34 8.22
C THR A 11 -18.95 12.83 8.18
N CYS A 12 -19.89 12.05 7.65
CA CYS A 12 -19.73 10.60 7.49
C CYS A 12 -18.56 10.24 6.55
N ILE A 13 -18.43 10.92 5.42
CA ILE A 13 -17.32 10.67 4.48
C ILE A 13 -15.98 11.05 5.12
N TRP A 14 -15.93 12.14 5.88
CA TRP A 14 -14.71 12.60 6.53
C TRP A 14 -14.27 11.68 7.68
N ILE A 15 -15.20 11.17 8.48
CA ILE A 15 -14.90 10.28 9.62
C ILE A 15 -14.57 8.85 9.19
N PHE A 16 -15.24 8.32 8.17
CA PHE A 16 -15.07 6.92 7.79
C PHE A 16 -14.16 6.76 6.58
N VAL A 17 -14.48 7.41 5.47
CA VAL A 17 -13.79 7.17 4.21
C VAL A 17 -12.37 7.72 4.28
N PHE A 18 -12.21 8.95 4.77
CA PHE A 18 -10.92 9.65 4.74
C PHE A 18 -9.79 8.99 5.55
N PRO A 19 -9.99 8.62 6.84
CA PRO A 19 -8.93 7.95 7.59
C PRO A 19 -8.67 6.54 7.06
N ILE A 20 -9.72 5.80 6.67
CA ILE A 20 -9.56 4.43 6.18
C ILE A 20 -8.79 4.45 4.85
N THR A 21 -9.23 5.21 3.85
CA THR A 21 -8.58 5.21 2.53
C THR A 21 -7.24 5.96 2.53
N GLY A 22 -7.10 6.97 3.38
CA GLY A 22 -5.84 7.70 3.56
C GLY A 22 -4.76 6.82 4.17
N ILE A 23 -5.04 6.21 5.34
CA ILE A 23 -4.07 5.36 6.04
C ILE A 23 -3.77 4.10 5.21
N THR A 24 -4.78 3.44 4.65
CA THR A 24 -4.55 2.24 3.83
C THR A 24 -3.82 2.56 2.53
N GLY A 25 -4.17 3.65 1.84
CA GLY A 25 -3.48 4.08 0.63
C GLY A 25 -2.00 4.38 0.89
N TRP A 26 -1.70 5.13 1.95
CA TRP A 26 -0.33 5.40 2.38
C TRP A 26 0.43 4.13 2.80
N ALA A 27 -0.21 3.27 3.59
CA ALA A 27 0.37 2.00 4.01
C ALA A 27 0.73 1.13 2.81
N PHE A 28 -0.15 1.02 1.80
CA PHE A 28 0.12 0.27 0.58
C PHE A 28 1.22 0.89 -0.29
N MET A 29 1.28 2.21 -0.40
CA MET A 29 2.35 2.89 -1.16
C MET A 29 3.73 2.71 -0.50
N ILE A 30 3.80 2.86 0.82
CA ILE A 30 5.05 2.69 1.58
C ILE A 30 5.47 1.23 1.59
N SER A 31 4.56 0.31 1.95
CA SER A 31 4.88 -1.13 2.02
C SER A 31 5.25 -1.72 0.66
N GLY A 32 4.56 -1.34 -0.42
CA GLY A 32 4.88 -1.81 -1.77
C GLY A 32 6.28 -1.38 -2.21
N SER A 33 6.66 -0.12 -1.94
CA SER A 33 8.00 0.39 -2.24
C SER A 33 9.07 -0.27 -1.37
N LEU A 34 8.81 -0.45 -0.07
CA LEU A 34 9.71 -1.15 0.86
C LEU A 34 9.90 -2.62 0.49
N ALA A 35 8.86 -3.31 0.02
CA ALA A 35 8.95 -4.70 -0.41
C ALA A 35 9.91 -4.85 -1.59
N ILE A 36 9.86 -3.93 -2.56
CA ILE A 36 10.79 -3.92 -3.69
C ILE A 36 12.22 -3.71 -3.20
N VAL A 37 12.47 -2.72 -2.34
CA VAL A 37 13.82 -2.45 -1.79
C VAL A 37 14.34 -3.65 -0.99
N ALA A 38 13.52 -4.22 -0.11
CA ALA A 38 13.88 -5.38 0.70
C ALA A 38 14.21 -6.60 -0.16
N SER A 39 13.45 -6.84 -1.23
CA SER A 39 13.72 -7.94 -2.17
C SER A 39 15.06 -7.78 -2.90
N ILE A 40 15.39 -6.55 -3.33
CA ILE A 40 16.68 -6.25 -3.98
C ILE A 40 17.83 -6.44 -3.00
N VAL A 41 17.70 -5.94 -1.76
CA VAL A 41 18.73 -6.11 -0.72
C VAL A 41 18.94 -7.59 -0.42
N LYS A 42 17.86 -8.37 -0.24
CA LYS A 42 17.91 -9.82 -0.03
C LYS A 42 18.59 -10.55 -1.20
N PHE A 43 18.32 -10.12 -2.43
CA PHE A 43 18.94 -10.69 -3.63
C PHE A 43 20.44 -10.42 -3.71
N VAL A 44 20.87 -9.18 -3.42
CA VAL A 44 22.29 -8.79 -3.40
C VAL A 44 23.06 -9.54 -2.30
N LEU A 45 22.48 -9.66 -1.10
CA LEU A 45 23.07 -10.44 -0.01
C LEU A 45 23.27 -11.91 -0.38
N LYS A 46 22.29 -12.49 -1.10
CA LYS A 46 22.31 -13.89 -1.51
C LYS A 46 23.32 -14.14 -2.63
N ILE A 47 23.50 -13.19 -3.56
CA ILE A 47 24.55 -13.24 -4.59
C ILE A 47 25.94 -13.12 -3.97
N LEU A 48 26.11 -12.25 -2.96
CA LEU A 48 27.40 -12.05 -2.29
C LEU A 48 27.76 -13.21 -1.34
N GLY A 49 26.88 -14.21 -1.16
CA GLY A 49 27.10 -15.34 -0.24
C GLY A 49 27.12 -14.94 1.23
N ILE A 50 26.72 -13.71 1.57
CA ILE A 50 26.76 -13.15 2.92
C ILE A 50 25.65 -13.75 3.80
N ASP A 51 24.53 -14.19 3.22
CA ASP A 51 23.46 -14.89 3.97
C ASP A 51 23.96 -16.14 4.70
N ILE A 52 24.96 -16.84 4.16
CA ILE A 52 25.58 -18.02 4.79
C ILE A 52 26.56 -17.63 5.89
N LEU A 53 27.21 -16.45 5.77
CA LEU A 53 28.22 -15.98 6.71
C LEU A 53 27.62 -15.23 7.92
N LEU A 54 26.47 -14.57 7.74
CA LEU A 54 25.85 -13.75 8.78
C LEU A 54 24.95 -14.56 9.74
N GLY A 55 24.80 -15.88 9.52
CA GLY A 55 24.02 -16.75 10.41
C GLY A 55 22.56 -16.31 10.59
N ILE A 56 22.04 -15.46 9.70
CA ILE A 56 20.61 -15.17 9.62
C ILE A 56 20.00 -16.34 8.88
N ASP A 57 19.88 -17.43 9.63
CA ASP A 57 19.14 -18.61 9.26
C ASP A 57 17.65 -18.21 9.23
N ILE A 58 17.23 -17.59 8.12
CA ILE A 58 15.82 -17.33 7.76
C ILE A 58 15.05 -18.68 7.65
N TYR A 59 15.69 -19.82 7.89
CA TYR A 59 15.10 -21.15 7.93
C TYR A 59 13.94 -21.28 8.92
N MET A 60 13.86 -20.46 9.97
CA MET A 60 12.71 -20.46 10.88
C MET A 60 11.48 -19.70 10.34
N LEU A 61 11.65 -18.75 9.41
CA LEU A 61 10.52 -18.10 8.71
C LEU A 61 10.10 -18.87 7.44
N THR A 62 11.02 -19.64 6.87
CA THR A 62 10.90 -20.36 5.58
C THR A 62 10.34 -21.78 5.75
N LYS A 63 9.88 -22.18 6.94
CA LYS A 63 9.35 -23.55 7.16
C LYS A 63 8.06 -23.84 6.36
N TYR A 64 7.49 -22.82 5.70
CA TYR A 64 6.33 -22.90 4.81
C TYR A 64 6.57 -22.34 3.39
N SER A 65 7.82 -22.05 3.02
CA SER A 65 8.09 -21.42 1.72
C SER A 65 8.54 -22.49 0.72
N PHE A 66 7.75 -22.63 -0.34
CA PHE A 66 8.20 -23.28 -1.57
C PHE A 66 9.50 -22.60 -2.02
N ASP A 67 10.64 -23.29 -1.90
CA ASP A 67 11.93 -22.80 -2.37
C ASP A 67 11.95 -22.89 -3.90
N LEU A 68 11.40 -21.86 -4.55
CA LEU A 68 11.37 -21.74 -6.01
C LEU A 68 12.72 -21.26 -6.58
N GLY A 69 13.69 -20.93 -5.72
CA GLY A 69 14.96 -20.32 -6.08
C GLY A 69 14.97 -18.80 -5.98
N VAL A 70 16.16 -18.22 -6.04
CA VAL A 70 16.43 -16.80 -5.72
C VAL A 70 15.79 -15.82 -6.72
N PHE A 71 15.74 -16.21 -7.99
CA PHE A 71 15.20 -15.40 -9.08
C PHE A 71 13.67 -15.29 -9.07
N PRO A 72 12.89 -16.40 -8.98
CA PRO A 72 11.44 -16.29 -8.96
C PRO A 72 10.91 -15.61 -7.69
N ASP A 73 11.57 -15.76 -6.53
CA ASP A 73 11.19 -15.04 -5.29
C ASP A 73 11.30 -13.51 -5.47
N LEU A 74 12.38 -13.05 -6.14
CA LEU A 74 12.55 -11.63 -6.50
C LEU A 74 11.44 -11.15 -7.46
N ILE A 75 11.16 -11.93 -8.52
CA ILE A 75 10.14 -11.56 -9.52
C ILE A 75 8.76 -11.45 -8.87
N ILE A 76 8.38 -12.41 -8.04
CA ILE A 76 7.09 -12.42 -7.34
C ILE A 76 7.01 -11.22 -6.39
N SER A 77 8.05 -10.96 -5.59
CA SER A 77 8.08 -9.82 -4.68
C SER A 77 7.98 -8.48 -5.41
N LEU A 78 8.66 -8.35 -6.55
CA LEU A 78 8.62 -7.15 -7.38
C LEU A 78 7.22 -6.93 -7.98
N ILE A 79 6.59 -7.98 -8.52
CA ILE A 79 5.23 -7.91 -9.07
C ILE A 79 4.23 -7.55 -7.97
N VAL A 80 4.31 -8.23 -6.81
CA VAL A 80 3.41 -8.00 -5.68
C VAL A 80 3.60 -6.58 -5.12
N GLY A 81 4.84 -6.15 -4.86
CA GLY A 81 5.13 -4.80 -4.39
C GLY A 81 4.65 -3.71 -5.34
N PHE A 82 4.81 -3.94 -6.65
CA PHE A 82 4.30 -3.04 -7.68
C PHE A 82 2.77 -2.98 -7.71
N LEU A 83 2.09 -4.13 -7.63
CA LEU A 83 0.62 -4.20 -7.54
C LEU A 83 0.10 -3.47 -6.31
N LEU A 84 0.69 -3.70 -5.13
CA LEU A 84 0.30 -2.99 -3.90
C LEU A 84 0.46 -1.48 -4.05
N THR A 85 1.56 -1.03 -4.65
CA THR A 85 1.82 0.40 -4.87
C THR A 85 0.77 1.01 -5.81
N ILE A 86 0.43 0.32 -6.91
CA ILE A 86 -0.63 0.76 -7.83
C ILE A 86 -1.98 0.84 -7.13
N ILE A 87 -2.33 -0.17 -6.34
CA ILE A 87 -3.58 -0.20 -5.58
C ILE A 87 -3.64 0.98 -4.60
N GLY A 88 -2.55 1.25 -3.87
CA GLY A 88 -2.44 2.40 -2.98
C GLY A 88 -2.65 3.74 -3.70
N ILE A 89 -1.99 3.94 -4.85
CA ILE A 89 -2.18 5.14 -5.69
C ILE A 89 -3.64 5.25 -6.16
N TRP A 90 -4.26 4.13 -6.53
CA TRP A 90 -5.64 4.12 -7.02
C TRP A 90 -6.63 4.47 -5.91
N LEU A 91 -6.47 3.92 -4.70
CA LEU A 91 -7.26 4.29 -3.51
C LEU A 91 -7.11 5.79 -3.20
N TRP A 92 -5.89 6.33 -3.29
CA TRP A 92 -5.66 7.75 -3.09
C TRP A 92 -6.38 8.62 -4.14
N ARG A 93 -6.40 8.18 -5.41
CA ARG A 93 -7.09 8.86 -6.50
C ARG A 93 -8.61 8.87 -6.30
N ILE A 94 -9.19 7.77 -5.84
CA ILE A 94 -10.62 7.69 -5.49
C ILE A 94 -10.95 8.66 -4.36
N THR A 95 -10.12 8.68 -3.31
CA THR A 95 -10.29 9.59 -2.16
C THR A 95 -10.30 11.05 -2.60
N LYS A 96 -9.34 11.45 -3.46
CA LYS A 96 -9.32 12.81 -4.05
C LYS A 96 -10.57 13.11 -4.87
N ARG A 97 -11.04 12.15 -5.67
CA ARG A 97 -12.25 12.33 -6.49
C ARG A 97 -13.49 12.49 -5.61
N ILE A 98 -13.63 11.72 -4.54
CA ILE A 98 -14.73 11.85 -3.57
C ILE A 98 -14.68 13.22 -2.90
N TYR A 99 -13.48 13.69 -2.52
CA TYR A 99 -13.30 15.02 -1.92
C TYR A 99 -13.70 16.15 -2.88
N GLN A 100 -13.25 16.10 -4.14
CA GLN A 100 -13.62 17.08 -5.17
C GLN A 100 -15.13 17.06 -5.45
N TRP A 101 -15.71 15.87 -5.53
CA TRP A 101 -17.15 15.69 -5.73
C TRP A 101 -17.96 16.26 -4.56
N LEU A 102 -17.53 16.01 -3.32
CA LEU A 102 -18.14 16.58 -2.13
C LEU A 102 -18.09 18.12 -2.15
N GLY A 103 -16.94 18.69 -2.54
CA GLY A 103 -16.76 20.12 -2.74
C GLY A 103 -17.67 20.70 -3.83
N SER A 104 -17.91 19.98 -4.91
CA SER A 104 -18.81 20.43 -5.99
C SER A 104 -20.30 20.41 -5.60
N ILE A 105 -20.69 19.53 -4.68
CA ILE A 105 -22.07 19.44 -4.18
C ILE A 105 -22.29 20.37 -2.99
N LYS A 106 -21.22 21.01 -2.49
CA LYS A 106 -21.32 22.01 -1.44
C LYS A 106 -22.37 23.03 -1.88
N PRO A 107 -23.52 23.10 -1.18
CA PRO A 107 -24.57 24.01 -1.60
C PRO A 107 -24.01 25.43 -1.50
N GLU A 108 -23.99 26.14 -2.63
CA GLU A 108 -23.90 27.61 -2.65
C GLU A 108 -25.15 28.14 -1.97
N ASN A 109 -25.14 28.17 -0.65
CA ASN A 109 -26.12 28.92 0.09
C ASN A 109 -25.43 30.19 0.57
N CYS A 110 -25.71 31.26 -0.19
CA CYS A 110 -25.89 32.67 0.19
C CYS A 110 -25.04 33.25 1.32
#